data_AF-H1UXH4-F1
#
_entry.id   AF-H1UXH4-F1
#
_cell.length_a   1.000
_cell.length_b   1.000
_cell.length_c   1.000
_cell.angle_alpha   90.00
_cell.angle_beta   90.00
_cell.angle_gamma   90.00
#
_symmetry.space_group_name_H-M   'P 1'
#
loop_
_entity.id
_entity.type
_entity.pdbx_description
1 polymer ?
#
loop_
_entity_poly.entity_id
_entity_poly.type
_entity_poly.pdbx_seq_one_letter_code
_entity_poly.pdbx_strand_id
1 'polypeptide(L)'
;MESEKKRKMREAAERIEEEDMEGKRAKVDPLEYRDRVRQEREAARVQAQVFAAQRVAERMAEEKDAESGLQVIEKGEETDSRNGAGDEEEENMKKRRKPAAGATARPLKSINVLWRGLARHREEKVRDRRMRYDLEQSLSRLPTYEDDQEDEDDRTALGKRQTVYVTAEDLDEEDSELDEFNELEDAEKLRRLVEYLRKKHRYCFWCKFTYTDDEMEGCPGVTEEDHD
;
A
#
# COMPACT_ATOMS: atom_id res chain seq x y z
N MET A 1 23.83 15.41 -65.58
CA MET A 1 24.62 15.40 -64.33
C MET A 1 23.79 15.74 -63.09
N GLU A 2 23.00 16.81 -63.07
CA GLU A 2 22.21 17.16 -61.86
C GLU A 2 20.94 16.32 -61.64
N SER A 3 20.27 15.89 -62.72
CA SER A 3 19.08 15.02 -62.66
C SER A 3 19.38 13.65 -62.07
N GLU A 4 20.51 13.04 -62.45
CA GLU A 4 20.96 11.74 -61.93
C GLU A 4 21.38 11.83 -60.46
N LYS A 5 22.03 12.93 -60.05
CA LYS A 5 22.38 13.19 -58.64
C LYS A 5 21.13 13.35 -57.77
N LYS A 6 20.10 14.06 -58.25
CA LYS A 6 18.82 14.21 -57.54
C LYS A 6 18.06 12.88 -57.41
N ARG A 7 18.08 12.04 -58.46
CA ARG A 7 17.48 10.70 -58.41
C ARG A 7 18.19 9.81 -57.37
N LYS A 8 19.53 9.80 -57.37
CA LYS A 8 20.32 9.00 -56.43
C LYS A 8 20.13 9.42 -54.97
N MET A 9 19.96 10.71 -54.69
CA MET A 9 19.68 11.20 -53.34
C MET A 9 18.28 10.81 -52.86
N ARG A 10 17.29 10.80 -53.74
CA ARG A 10 15.93 10.35 -53.40
C ARG A 10 15.90 8.86 -53.08
N GLU A 11 16.55 8.05 -53.91
CA GLU A 11 16.65 6.60 -53.71
C GLU A 11 17.42 6.25 -52.42
N ALA A 12 18.46 7.02 -52.07
CA ALA A 12 19.16 6.86 -50.80
C ALA A 12 18.30 7.24 -49.59
N ALA A 13 17.48 8.30 -49.69
CA ALA A 13 16.56 8.69 -48.63
C ALA A 13 15.44 7.66 -48.45
N GLU A 14 14.87 7.16 -49.55
CA GLU A 14 13.84 6.12 -49.55
C GLU A 14 14.37 4.83 -48.92
N ARG A 15 15.63 4.44 -49.21
CA ARG A 15 16.26 3.28 -48.58
C ARG A 15 16.48 3.45 -47.07
N ILE A 16 16.89 4.64 -46.63
CA ILE A 16 17.05 4.93 -45.20
C ILE A 16 15.69 4.90 -44.49
N GLU A 17 14.65 5.45 -45.11
CA GLU A 17 13.29 5.40 -44.57
C GLU A 17 12.73 3.97 -44.52
N GLU A 18 13.01 3.13 -45.51
CA GLU A 18 12.64 1.71 -45.49
C GLU A 18 13.37 0.94 -44.39
N GLU A 19 14.70 1.12 -44.25
CA GLU A 19 15.51 0.51 -43.20
C GLU A 19 15.02 0.93 -41.79
N ASP A 20 14.67 2.21 -41.61
CA ASP A 20 14.09 2.74 -40.36
C ASP A 20 12.69 2.18 -40.09
N MET A 21 11.86 2.02 -41.12
CA MET A 21 10.50 1.49 -40.98
C MET A 21 10.50 -0.01 -40.71
N GLU A 22 11.44 -0.76 -41.27
CA GLU A 22 11.66 -2.18 -40.96
C GLU A 22 12.21 -2.36 -39.56
N GLY A 23 13.13 -1.49 -39.11
CA GLY A 23 13.61 -1.47 -37.72
C GLY A 23 12.50 -1.12 -36.70
N LYS A 24 11.54 -0.28 -37.08
CA LYS A 24 10.37 0.08 -36.25
C LYS A 24 9.27 -0.98 -36.27
N ARG A 25 9.19 -1.81 -37.30
CA ARG A 25 8.28 -2.96 -37.36
C ARG A 25 8.88 -4.13 -36.59
N ALA A 26 8.94 -3.98 -35.27
CA ALA A 26 9.19 -5.11 -34.38
C ALA A 26 8.11 -6.17 -34.63
N LYS A 27 8.48 -7.23 -35.37
CA LYS A 27 7.68 -8.45 -35.47
C LYS A 27 7.74 -9.11 -34.10
N VAL A 28 6.82 -8.72 -33.20
CA VAL A 28 6.65 -9.41 -31.92
C VAL A 28 6.29 -10.84 -32.25
N ASP A 29 7.18 -11.77 -31.96
CA ASP A 29 6.98 -13.17 -32.24
C ASP A 29 5.82 -13.70 -31.36
N PRO A 30 4.86 -14.47 -31.89
CA PRO A 30 3.76 -15.00 -31.08
C PRO A 30 4.21 -15.81 -29.85
N LEU A 31 5.43 -16.38 -29.83
CA LEU A 31 5.98 -17.03 -28.64
C LEU A 31 6.46 -16.00 -27.60
N GLU A 32 7.13 -14.93 -28.01
CA GLU A 32 7.52 -13.83 -27.11
C GLU A 32 6.32 -13.21 -26.39
N TYR A 33 5.19 -13.03 -27.09
CA TYR A 33 3.97 -12.54 -26.46
C TYR A 33 3.46 -13.50 -25.37
N ARG A 34 3.48 -14.82 -25.63
CA ARG A 34 3.02 -15.83 -24.68
C ARG A 34 3.91 -15.90 -23.46
N ASP A 35 5.22 -15.79 -23.66
CA ASP A 35 6.20 -15.83 -22.57
C ASP A 35 6.12 -14.56 -21.72
N ARG A 36 5.93 -13.39 -22.33
CA ARG A 36 5.67 -12.14 -21.60
C ARG A 36 4.41 -12.24 -20.74
N VAL A 37 3.29 -12.69 -21.31
CA VAL A 37 2.04 -12.86 -20.55
C VAL A 37 2.20 -13.88 -19.42
N ARG A 38 2.99 -14.94 -19.61
CA ARG A 38 3.30 -15.90 -18.54
C ARG A 38 4.07 -15.23 -17.41
N GLN A 39 5.14 -14.49 -17.73
CA GLN A 39 5.96 -13.77 -16.76
C GLN A 39 5.15 -12.72 -16.00
N GLU A 40 4.30 -11.95 -16.68
CA GLU A 40 3.41 -10.96 -16.06
C GLU A 40 2.43 -11.62 -15.07
N ARG A 41 1.86 -12.78 -15.41
CA ARG A 41 0.97 -13.53 -14.52
C ARG A 41 1.71 -14.08 -13.31
N GLU A 42 2.92 -14.60 -13.52
CA GLU A 42 3.75 -15.12 -12.45
C GLU A 42 4.17 -14.01 -11.49
N ALA A 43 4.62 -12.86 -12.01
CA ALA A 43 4.92 -11.67 -11.22
C ALA A 43 3.68 -11.20 -10.43
N ALA A 44 2.51 -11.11 -11.06
CA ALA A 44 1.28 -10.74 -10.38
C ALA A 44 0.88 -11.74 -9.27
N ARG A 45 1.12 -13.05 -9.50
CA ARG A 45 0.89 -14.10 -8.49
C ARG A 45 1.82 -13.90 -7.29
N VAL A 46 3.11 -13.69 -7.54
CA VAL A 46 4.12 -13.48 -6.49
C VAL A 46 3.81 -12.18 -5.71
N GLN A 47 3.45 -11.10 -6.39
CA GLN A 47 3.01 -9.86 -5.76
C GLN A 47 1.80 -10.05 -4.84
N ALA A 48 0.80 -10.82 -5.29
CA ALA A 48 -0.36 -11.14 -4.46
C ALA A 48 0.03 -11.97 -3.23
N GLN A 49 0.99 -12.90 -3.37
CA GLN A 49 1.53 -13.67 -2.25
C GLN A 49 2.30 -12.79 -1.26
N VAL A 50 3.14 -11.86 -1.74
CA VAL A 50 3.83 -10.86 -0.91
C VAL A 50 2.81 -10.06 -0.10
N PHE A 51 1.79 -9.52 -0.76
CA PHE A 51 0.74 -8.75 -0.08
C PHE A 51 0.01 -9.58 0.98
N ALA A 52 -0.30 -10.84 0.68
CA ALA A 52 -0.91 -11.75 1.65
C ALA A 52 0.00 -12.02 2.85
N ALA A 53 1.29 -12.27 2.62
CA ALA A 53 2.29 -12.51 3.66
C ALA A 53 2.50 -11.26 4.54
N GLN A 54 2.54 -10.06 3.95
CA GLN A 54 2.61 -8.79 4.67
C GLN A 54 1.43 -8.61 5.62
N ARG A 55 0.20 -8.89 5.16
CA ARG A 55 -1.00 -8.80 6.01
C ARG A 55 -0.98 -9.77 7.18
N VAL A 56 -0.45 -10.97 6.97
CA VAL A 56 -0.31 -11.95 8.05
C VAL A 56 0.76 -11.50 9.05
N ALA A 57 1.90 -11.01 8.56
CA ALA A 57 2.98 -10.51 9.40
C ALA A 57 2.56 -9.30 10.24
N GLU A 58 1.83 -8.35 9.65
CA GLU A 58 1.23 -7.21 10.34
C GLU A 58 0.30 -7.69 11.47
N ARG A 59 -0.68 -8.54 11.15
CA ARG A 59 -1.62 -9.07 12.14
C ARG A 59 -0.93 -9.79 13.29
N MET A 60 0.03 -10.67 12.99
CA MET A 60 0.76 -11.42 14.01
C MET A 60 1.66 -10.52 14.86
N ALA A 61 2.21 -9.45 14.27
CA ALA A 61 2.97 -8.45 15.02
C ALA A 61 2.07 -7.66 15.97
N GLU A 62 0.89 -7.24 15.52
CA GLU A 62 -0.11 -6.57 16.37
C GLU A 62 -0.58 -7.47 17.52
N GLU A 63 -0.87 -8.74 17.25
CA GLU A 63 -1.25 -9.74 18.26
C GLU A 63 -0.14 -9.91 19.31
N LYS A 64 1.12 -9.99 18.88
CA LYS A 64 2.28 -10.10 19.78
C LYS A 64 2.55 -8.83 20.58
N ASP A 65 2.37 -7.66 19.98
CA ASP A 65 2.48 -6.36 20.67
C ASP A 65 1.37 -6.21 21.74
N ALA A 66 0.16 -6.69 21.44
CA ALA A 66 -0.95 -6.73 22.40
C ALA A 66 -0.70 -7.71 23.55
N GLU A 67 -0.18 -8.90 23.26
CA GLU A 67 0.15 -9.93 24.27
C GLU A 67 1.32 -9.51 25.17
N SER A 68 2.33 -8.83 24.60
CA SER A 68 3.50 -8.33 25.34
C SER A 68 3.24 -7.05 26.15
N GLY A 69 2.01 -6.51 26.13
CA GLY A 69 1.64 -5.34 26.92
C GLY A 69 2.30 -4.03 26.47
N LEU A 70 2.86 -3.98 25.25
CA LEU A 70 3.45 -2.78 24.66
C LEU A 70 2.37 -1.83 24.09
N GLN A 71 1.25 -1.66 24.81
CA GLN A 71 0.35 -0.54 24.56
C GLN A 71 1.00 0.72 25.14
N VAL A 72 1.41 1.62 24.24
CA VAL A 72 1.84 2.98 24.59
C VAL A 72 0.72 3.61 25.41
N ILE A 73 1.10 4.03 26.61
CA ILE A 73 0.31 4.73 27.62
C ILE A 73 -0.61 5.76 26.95
N GLU A 74 -1.92 5.48 26.94
CA GLU A 74 -2.95 6.50 26.81
C GLU A 74 -2.76 7.47 27.99
N LYS A 75 -2.38 8.72 27.70
CA LYS A 75 -2.52 9.78 28.70
C LYS A 75 -4.01 9.97 28.93
N GLY A 76 -4.47 9.53 30.10
CA GLY A 76 -5.79 9.84 30.60
C GLY A 76 -5.99 11.34 30.76
N GLU A 77 -7.17 11.80 30.33
CA GLU A 77 -7.87 12.86 31.04
C GLU A 77 -9.15 12.23 31.61
N GLU A 78 -9.14 12.07 32.93
CA GLU A 78 -10.32 11.84 33.74
C GLU A 78 -11.25 13.05 33.63
N THR A 79 -12.48 12.87 33.15
CA THR A 79 -13.62 13.61 33.69
C THR A 79 -14.83 12.70 33.84
N ASP A 80 -14.99 12.28 35.09
CA ASP A 80 -16.17 11.86 35.86
C ASP A 80 -17.58 11.83 35.20
N SER A 81 -18.14 10.61 35.23
CA SER A 81 -19.54 10.16 35.41
C SER A 81 -20.75 11.08 35.14
N ARG A 82 -21.71 10.54 34.36
CA ARG A 82 -23.11 10.34 34.82
C ARG A 82 -23.88 9.31 33.98
N ASN A 83 -24.60 8.45 34.69
CA ASN A 83 -25.35 7.26 34.27
C ASN A 83 -26.47 7.49 33.24
N GLY A 84 -26.79 6.43 32.48
CA GLY A 84 -28.10 6.25 31.82
C GLY A 84 -28.20 4.89 31.13
N ALA A 85 -29.02 3.99 31.68
CA ALA A 85 -29.24 2.60 31.26
C ALA A 85 -30.06 2.46 29.96
N GLY A 86 -29.94 1.31 29.29
CA GLY A 86 -30.87 0.86 28.25
C GLY A 86 -30.30 -0.26 27.38
N ASP A 87 -30.72 -1.48 27.68
CA ASP A 87 -30.45 -2.72 26.94
C ASP A 87 -31.02 -2.68 25.50
N GLU A 88 -30.18 -2.90 24.48
CA GLU A 88 -30.54 -3.57 23.22
C GLU A 88 -29.30 -4.29 22.64
N GLU A 89 -29.07 -5.52 23.13
CA GLU A 89 -28.36 -6.59 22.41
C GLU A 89 -29.11 -6.85 21.08
N GLU A 90 -28.55 -7.11 19.90
CA GLU A 90 -27.56 -8.16 19.61
C GLU A 90 -27.06 -8.09 18.14
N GLU A 91 -27.11 -6.94 17.44
CA GLU A 91 -26.68 -6.85 16.01
C GLU A 91 -25.34 -6.14 15.76
N ASN A 92 -24.65 -5.70 16.80
CA ASN A 92 -23.49 -4.80 16.67
C ASN A 92 -22.10 -5.48 16.83
N MET A 93 -22.03 -6.81 16.81
CA MET A 93 -20.77 -7.54 17.05
C MET A 93 -19.78 -7.49 15.85
N LYS A 94 -20.25 -7.17 14.62
CA LYS A 94 -19.39 -7.17 13.41
C LYS A 94 -18.81 -5.79 13.04
N LYS A 95 -19.20 -4.70 13.73
CA LYS A 95 -18.71 -3.33 13.45
C LYS A 95 -17.58 -2.85 14.37
N ARG A 96 -17.19 -3.61 15.40
CA ARG A 96 -16.22 -3.18 16.44
C ARG A 96 -14.75 -3.49 16.14
N ARG A 97 -14.36 -3.71 14.87
CA ARG A 97 -12.94 -3.90 14.47
C ARG A 97 -12.44 -2.87 13.47
N LYS A 98 -13.03 -1.67 13.45
CA LYS A 98 -12.36 -0.51 12.86
C LYS A 98 -11.69 0.25 14.00
N PRO A 99 -10.36 0.30 14.09
CA PRO A 99 -9.74 1.24 15.01
C PRO A 99 -10.21 2.64 14.63
N ALA A 100 -10.58 3.43 15.63
CA ALA A 100 -10.99 4.81 15.44
C ALA A 100 -9.88 5.57 14.71
N ALA A 101 -10.27 6.32 13.67
CA ALA A 101 -9.41 7.28 13.01
C ALA A 101 -9.06 8.38 14.03
N GLY A 102 -7.93 8.21 14.71
CA GLY A 102 -7.58 9.02 15.89
C GLY A 102 -6.63 8.34 16.86
N ALA A 103 -6.28 7.06 16.69
CA ALA A 103 -5.06 6.56 17.30
C ALA A 103 -3.91 7.40 16.73
N THR A 104 -3.29 8.25 17.56
CA THR A 104 -2.07 8.99 17.23
C THR A 104 -1.11 7.98 16.61
N ALA A 105 -0.96 8.07 15.28
CA ALA A 105 -0.41 6.99 14.48
C ALA A 105 0.98 6.70 15.02
N ARG A 106 1.26 5.43 15.32
CA ARG A 106 2.65 5.00 15.53
C ARG A 106 3.44 5.55 14.34
N PRO A 107 4.57 6.24 14.55
CA PRO A 107 5.32 6.83 13.46
C PRO A 107 5.64 5.72 12.45
N LEU A 108 5.52 5.98 11.16
CA LEU A 108 5.63 4.92 10.12
C LEU A 108 6.94 4.14 10.26
N LYS A 109 8.02 4.82 10.65
CA LYS A 109 9.35 4.25 10.91
C LYS A 109 9.41 3.24 12.05
N SER A 110 8.46 3.26 13.01
CA SER A 110 8.39 2.27 14.09
C SER A 110 7.86 0.91 13.62
N ILE A 111 7.17 0.87 12.47
CA ILE A 111 6.66 -0.37 11.88
C ILE A 111 7.81 -1.07 11.15
N ASN A 112 7.82 -2.40 11.12
CA ASN A 112 8.85 -3.15 10.40
C ASN A 112 8.79 -2.87 8.88
N VAL A 113 9.95 -2.63 8.27
CA VAL A 113 10.11 -2.35 6.83
C VAL A 113 9.35 -3.35 5.94
N LEU A 114 9.31 -4.64 6.31
CA LEU A 114 8.69 -5.71 5.54
C LEU A 114 7.19 -5.48 5.24
N TRP A 115 6.45 -4.80 6.12
CA TRP A 115 5.03 -4.46 5.92
C TRP A 115 4.71 -2.98 6.16
N ARG A 116 5.72 -2.12 6.39
CA ARG A 116 5.56 -0.67 6.54
C ARG A 116 4.93 -0.04 5.30
N GLY A 117 5.31 -0.48 4.10
CA GLY A 117 4.72 -0.01 2.84
C GLY A 117 3.21 -0.23 2.77
N LEU A 118 2.69 -1.30 3.37
CA LEU A 118 1.27 -1.59 3.45
C LEU A 118 0.52 -0.59 4.33
N ALA A 119 1.12 -0.21 5.47
CA ALA A 119 0.59 0.81 6.36
C ALA A 119 0.65 2.21 5.71
N ARG A 120 1.78 2.56 5.09
CA ARG A 120 1.95 3.80 4.31
C ARG A 120 0.91 3.91 3.20
N HIS A 121 0.69 2.84 2.43
CA HIS A 121 -0.30 2.84 1.35
C HIS A 121 -1.74 3.01 1.84
N ARG A 122 -2.08 2.46 3.02
CA ARG A 122 -3.40 2.69 3.64
C ARG A 122 -3.57 4.14 4.05
N GLU A 123 -2.56 4.71 4.70
CA GLU A 123 -2.59 6.09 5.18
C GLU A 123 -2.60 7.09 4.02
N GLU A 124 -1.81 6.85 2.98
CA GLU A 124 -1.82 7.62 1.73
C GLU A 124 -3.20 7.59 1.07
N LYS A 125 -3.83 6.40 0.98
CA LYS A 125 -5.19 6.28 0.43
C LYS A 125 -6.25 7.00 1.27
N VAL A 126 -6.05 7.07 2.58
CA VAL A 126 -6.90 7.86 3.49
C VAL A 126 -6.69 9.36 3.24
N ARG A 127 -5.43 9.82 3.15
CA ARG A 127 -5.09 11.21 2.83
C ARG A 127 -5.64 11.61 1.46
N ASP A 128 -5.42 10.81 0.43
CA ASP A 128 -5.91 11.05 -0.93
C ASP A 128 -7.44 11.12 -0.99
N ARG A 129 -8.14 10.20 -0.32
CA ARG A 129 -9.61 10.27 -0.18
C ARG A 129 -10.04 11.57 0.49
N ARG A 130 -9.35 11.98 1.55
CA ARG A 130 -9.66 13.18 2.31
C ARG A 130 -9.37 14.46 1.51
N MET A 131 -8.24 14.51 0.80
CA MET A 131 -7.89 15.60 -0.12
C MET A 131 -8.92 15.72 -1.25
N ARG A 132 -9.36 14.59 -1.83
CA ARG A 132 -10.44 14.61 -2.83
C ARG A 132 -11.74 15.13 -2.25
N TYR A 133 -12.11 14.70 -1.04
CA TYR A 133 -13.29 15.19 -0.35
C TYR A 133 -13.22 16.69 -0.08
N ASP A 134 -12.10 17.18 0.47
CA ASP A 134 -11.89 18.61 0.73
C ASP A 134 -11.92 19.44 -0.57
N LEU A 135 -11.30 18.93 -1.64
CA LEU A 135 -11.34 19.56 -2.95
C LEU A 135 -12.78 19.62 -3.49
N GLU A 136 -13.52 18.52 -3.46
CA GLU A 136 -14.91 18.46 -3.91
C GLU A 136 -15.81 19.40 -3.09
N GLN A 137 -15.62 19.46 -1.77
CA GLN A 137 -16.29 20.41 -0.91
C GLN A 137 -15.94 21.86 -1.27
N SER A 138 -14.67 22.16 -1.54
CA SER A 138 -14.25 23.51 -1.95
C SER A 138 -14.81 23.92 -3.32
N LEU A 139 -14.92 22.99 -4.28
CA LEU A 139 -15.47 23.25 -5.63
C LEU A 139 -17.00 23.45 -5.63
N SER A 140 -17.70 22.87 -4.66
CA SER A 140 -19.15 23.07 -4.49
C SER A 140 -19.53 24.49 -4.07
N ARG A 141 -18.54 25.32 -3.67
CA ARG A 141 -18.73 26.72 -3.28
C ARG A 141 -18.30 27.66 -4.39
N LEU A 142 -19.23 28.45 -4.90
CA LEU A 142 -18.91 29.55 -5.80
C LEU A 142 -18.21 30.66 -4.99
N PRO A 143 -17.07 31.23 -5.44
CA PRO A 143 -16.31 32.27 -4.71
C PRO A 143 -17.05 33.60 -4.40
N THR A 144 -18.35 33.69 -4.64
CA THR A 144 -19.15 34.93 -4.57
C THR A 144 -20.15 34.96 -3.41
N TYR A 145 -20.18 33.94 -2.56
CA TYR A 145 -21.04 33.88 -1.37
C TYR A 145 -20.17 33.74 -0.11
N GLU A 146 -19.51 34.84 0.29
CA GLU A 146 -19.02 35.00 1.65
C GLU A 146 -20.13 35.72 2.42
N ASP A 147 -20.85 35.00 3.28
CA ASP A 147 -21.85 35.59 4.17
C ASP A 147 -21.17 36.02 5.47
N ASP A 148 -21.21 37.33 5.72
CA ASP A 148 -20.63 38.01 6.87
C ASP A 148 -21.39 37.77 8.19
N GLN A 149 -22.51 37.03 8.15
CA GLN A 149 -23.26 36.58 9.34
C GLN A 149 -22.91 35.17 9.83
N GLU A 150 -22.02 34.44 9.16
CA GLU A 150 -21.68 33.08 9.57
C GLU A 150 -20.99 33.01 10.93
N ASP A 151 -21.58 32.25 11.85
CA ASP A 151 -21.00 32.01 13.16
C ASP A 151 -19.88 30.94 13.11
N GLU A 152 -19.30 30.61 14.26
CA GLU A 152 -18.23 29.59 14.32
C GLU A 152 -18.73 28.17 14.03
N ASP A 153 -20.00 27.90 14.33
CA ASP A 153 -20.62 26.60 14.11
C ASP A 153 -20.97 26.43 12.63
N ASP A 154 -21.51 27.47 11.99
CA ASP A 154 -21.71 27.58 10.55
C ASP A 154 -20.39 27.38 9.82
N ARG A 155 -19.31 28.05 10.24
CA ARG A 155 -17.97 27.86 9.64
C ARG A 155 -17.42 26.45 9.84
N THR A 156 -17.79 25.76 10.91
CA THR A 156 -17.37 24.39 11.17
C THR A 156 -18.20 23.38 10.36
N ALA A 157 -19.52 23.55 10.33
CA ALA A 157 -20.46 22.73 9.56
C ALA A 157 -20.26 22.91 8.04
N LEU A 158 -19.89 24.11 7.62
CA LEU A 158 -19.50 24.41 6.26
C LEU A 158 -18.06 23.94 5.98
N GLY A 159 -17.23 23.58 6.96
CA GLY A 159 -15.85 23.17 6.71
C GLY A 159 -14.96 24.33 6.22
N LYS A 160 -15.27 25.56 6.62
CA LYS A 160 -14.45 26.77 6.38
C LYS A 160 -13.25 26.88 7.31
N ARG A 161 -13.15 26.04 8.35
CA ARG A 161 -11.95 25.96 9.18
C ARG A 161 -10.82 25.29 8.41
N GLN A 162 -9.73 26.02 8.20
CA GLN A 162 -8.48 25.50 7.64
C GLN A 162 -7.96 24.38 8.55
N THR A 163 -8.11 23.14 8.11
CA THR A 163 -7.59 21.97 8.81
C THR A 163 -6.08 21.91 8.62
N VAL A 164 -5.32 22.31 9.64
CA VAL A 164 -3.86 22.12 9.66
C VAL A 164 -3.59 20.62 9.82
N TYR A 165 -3.02 20.03 8.77
CA TYR A 165 -2.84 18.58 8.63
C TYR A 165 -1.62 18.07 9.40
N VAL A 166 -1.79 17.77 10.69
CA VAL A 166 -0.77 17.15 11.56
C VAL A 166 -0.34 15.75 11.06
N THR A 167 -1.09 15.10 10.17
CA THR A 167 -0.76 13.78 9.60
C THR A 167 0.11 13.84 8.33
N ALA A 168 0.47 15.03 7.83
CA ALA A 168 1.22 15.16 6.59
C ALA A 168 2.72 14.87 6.77
N GLU A 169 3.30 15.21 7.92
CA GLU A 169 4.75 15.24 8.12
C GLU A 169 5.39 13.83 8.03
N ASP A 170 4.78 12.81 8.64
CA ASP A 170 5.32 11.44 8.60
C ASP A 170 5.21 10.77 7.22
N LEU A 171 4.20 11.13 6.42
CA LEU A 171 4.01 10.58 5.06
C LEU A 171 4.95 11.21 4.03
N ASP A 172 5.26 12.49 4.25
CA ASP A 172 6.09 13.31 3.37
C ASP A 172 7.59 13.12 3.67
N GLU A 173 7.94 12.40 4.75
CA GLU A 173 9.31 12.03 5.08
C GLU A 173 9.81 10.88 4.17
N GLU A 174 10.96 11.08 3.52
CA GLU A 174 11.59 10.06 2.67
C GLU A 174 12.10 8.89 3.53
N ASP A 175 11.68 7.67 3.21
CA ASP A 175 12.05 6.43 3.91
C ASP A 175 12.92 5.55 3.00
N SER A 176 14.23 5.83 3.00
CA SER A 176 15.20 5.12 2.15
C SER A 176 15.22 3.61 2.39
N GLU A 177 14.99 3.14 3.62
CA GLU A 177 14.94 1.70 3.94
C GLU A 177 13.76 1.02 3.25
N LEU A 178 12.60 1.69 3.23
CA LEU A 178 11.42 1.20 2.56
C LEU A 178 11.57 1.23 1.04
N ASP A 179 12.23 2.25 0.50
CA ASP A 179 12.49 2.36 -0.93
C ASP A 179 13.46 1.27 -1.41
N GLU A 180 14.57 1.05 -0.68
CA GLU A 180 15.49 -0.07 -0.92
C GLU A 180 14.76 -1.42 -0.86
N PHE A 181 13.85 -1.61 0.09
CA PHE A 181 13.05 -2.84 0.17
C PHE A 181 12.08 -2.98 -1.00
N ASN A 182 11.44 -1.89 -1.43
CA ASN A 182 10.50 -1.88 -2.54
C ASN A 182 11.19 -2.12 -3.89
N GLU A 183 12.46 -1.73 -4.04
CA GLU A 183 13.26 -1.97 -5.25
C GLU A 183 13.66 -3.45 -5.42
N LEU A 184 13.66 -4.25 -4.34
CA LEU A 184 13.94 -5.68 -4.43
C LEU A 184 12.90 -6.43 -5.29
N GLU A 185 13.32 -7.56 -5.84
CA GLU A 185 12.42 -8.47 -6.56
C GLU A 185 11.33 -9.01 -5.62
N ASP A 186 10.10 -9.14 -6.13
CA ASP A 186 8.97 -9.61 -5.33
C ASP A 186 9.18 -11.02 -4.76
N ALA A 187 9.95 -11.86 -5.47
CA ALA A 187 10.37 -13.16 -4.98
C ALA A 187 11.28 -13.06 -3.74
N GLU A 188 12.21 -12.11 -3.71
CA GLU A 188 13.07 -11.87 -2.55
C GLU A 188 12.30 -11.27 -1.37
N LYS A 189 11.39 -10.34 -1.65
CA LYS A 189 10.48 -9.79 -0.63
C LYS A 189 9.68 -10.90 0.05
N LEU A 190 9.13 -11.83 -0.74
CA LEU A 190 8.38 -12.98 -0.24
C LEU A 190 9.26 -13.87 0.65
N ARG A 191 10.49 -14.19 0.22
CA ARG A 191 11.43 -15.00 1.01
C ARG A 191 11.74 -14.35 2.36
N ARG A 192 12.07 -13.06 2.38
CA ARG A 192 12.35 -12.31 3.63
C ARG A 192 11.14 -12.32 4.58
N LEU A 193 9.93 -12.15 4.05
CA LEU A 193 8.68 -12.23 4.82
C LEU A 193 8.44 -13.62 5.41
N VAL A 194 8.59 -14.67 4.61
CA VAL A 194 8.40 -16.06 5.05
C VAL A 194 9.42 -16.45 6.11
N GLU A 195 10.69 -16.09 5.93
CA GLU A 195 11.72 -16.31 6.94
C GLU A 195 11.42 -15.58 8.25
N TYR A 196 10.96 -14.33 8.18
CA TYR A 196 10.59 -13.56 9.35
C TYR A 196 9.43 -14.21 10.12
N LEU A 197 8.39 -14.65 9.40
CA LEU A 197 7.24 -15.36 9.98
C LEU A 197 7.66 -16.66 10.68
N ARG A 198 8.61 -17.40 10.10
CA ARG A 198 9.17 -18.61 10.71
C ARG A 198 10.00 -18.31 11.95
N LYS A 199 10.95 -17.38 11.85
CA LYS A 199 11.88 -17.05 12.95
C LYS A 199 11.16 -16.42 14.16
N LYS A 200 10.22 -15.50 13.93
CA LYS A 200 9.61 -14.72 15.02
C LYS A 200 8.29 -15.30 15.53
N HIS A 201 7.51 -15.93 14.64
CA HIS A 201 6.17 -16.42 14.92
C HIS A 201 6.03 -17.94 14.75
N ARG A 202 7.11 -18.66 14.38
CA ARG A 202 7.10 -20.10 14.08
C ARG A 202 5.98 -20.48 13.12
N TYR A 203 5.67 -19.57 12.19
CA TYR A 203 4.54 -19.72 11.28
C TYR A 203 5.02 -20.08 9.87
N CYS A 204 4.43 -21.12 9.29
CA CYS A 204 4.61 -21.41 7.88
C CYS A 204 3.48 -20.79 7.06
N PHE A 205 3.84 -19.89 6.14
CA PHE A 205 2.92 -19.25 5.21
C PHE A 205 2.22 -20.25 4.27
N TRP A 206 2.94 -21.28 3.82
CA TRP A 206 2.43 -22.28 2.88
C TRP A 206 1.49 -23.29 3.56
N CYS A 207 1.88 -23.83 4.72
CA CYS A 207 1.01 -24.72 5.52
C CYS A 207 -0.15 -23.96 6.20
N LYS A 208 -0.02 -22.64 6.36
CA LYS A 208 -0.92 -21.77 7.14
C LYS A 208 -1.08 -22.17 8.60
N PHE A 209 -0.02 -22.71 9.20
CA PHE A 209 -0.03 -23.21 10.58
C PHE A 209 1.12 -22.62 11.41
N THR A 210 0.83 -22.33 12.69
CA THR A 210 1.81 -21.91 13.70
C THR A 210 2.31 -23.12 14.48
N TYR A 211 3.60 -23.36 14.42
CA TYR A 211 4.28 -24.45 15.12
C TYR A 211 4.72 -24.02 16.51
N THR A 212 4.83 -24.99 17.41
CA THR A 212 5.30 -24.77 18.78
C THR A 212 6.82 -24.81 18.88
N ASP A 213 7.49 -25.62 18.06
CA ASP A 213 8.94 -25.81 18.10
C ASP A 213 9.69 -24.89 17.12
N ASP A 214 10.90 -24.49 17.51
CA ASP A 214 11.76 -23.58 16.74
C ASP A 214 12.27 -24.23 15.44
N GLU A 215 12.40 -25.56 15.40
CA GLU A 215 12.79 -26.32 14.20
C GLU A 215 11.61 -26.60 13.25
N MET A 216 10.37 -26.30 13.67
CA MET A 216 9.13 -26.58 12.92
C MET A 216 9.08 -28.02 12.36
N GLU A 217 9.28 -29.01 13.23
CA GLU A 217 9.21 -30.42 12.87
C GLU A 217 7.88 -30.74 12.16
N GLY A 218 7.96 -31.18 10.90
CA GLY A 218 6.80 -31.50 10.06
C GLY A 218 6.48 -30.49 8.96
N CYS A 219 7.21 -29.37 8.85
CA CYS A 219 7.10 -28.47 7.70
C CYS A 219 7.91 -29.02 6.49
N PRO A 220 7.31 -29.21 5.30
CA PRO A 220 7.98 -29.79 4.13
C PRO A 220 9.23 -29.05 3.62
N GLY A 221 9.29 -27.73 3.80
CA GLY A 221 10.45 -26.93 3.41
C GLY A 221 10.18 -25.45 3.65
N VAL A 222 10.89 -24.54 2.97
CA VAL A 222 10.74 -23.06 3.11
C VAL A 222 10.07 -22.45 1.88
N THR A 223 10.21 -23.09 0.73
CA THR A 223 9.76 -22.60 -0.56
C THR A 223 8.35 -23.07 -0.88
N GLU A 224 7.71 -22.46 -1.88
CA GLU A 224 6.41 -22.90 -2.38
C GLU A 224 6.47 -24.34 -2.91
N GLU A 225 7.52 -24.66 -3.68
CA GLU A 225 7.71 -25.95 -4.35
C GLU A 225 7.77 -27.13 -3.37
N ASP A 226 8.26 -26.90 -2.15
CA ASP A 226 8.30 -27.93 -1.11
C ASP A 226 6.89 -28.34 -0.63
N HIS A 227 5.87 -27.53 -0.91
CA HIS A 227 4.51 -27.67 -0.38
C HIS A 227 3.43 -27.94 -1.46
N ASP A 228 3.84 -28.12 -2.72
CA ASP A 228 2.96 -28.51 -3.83
C ASP A 228 2.61 -30.01 -3.82
#